data_AF-A0A6L3AL07-F1
#
_entry.id   AF-A0A6L3AL07-F1
#
_cell.length_a   1.000
_cell.length_b   1.000
_cell.length_c   1.000
_cell.angle_alpha   90.00
_cell.angle_beta   90.00
_cell.angle_gamma   90.00
#
_symmetry.space_group_name_H-M   'P 1'
#
loop_
_entity.id
_entity.type
_entity.pdbx_description
1 polymer ?
#
loop_
_entity_poly.entity_id
_entity_poly.type
_entity_poly.pdbx_seq_one_letter_code
_entity_poly.pdbx_strand_id
1 'polypeptide(L)'
;MNNIQKLIHTIQYLGYRVLLEGDKIKLKFIGKDDPPKEASTIINEVKQNKDMVIEYLRNISQMDEIFQQAVNKINEGYPDLTIRYISKTFPKLYKKALIDEDKINTLWNEGKDVKAFEKAVNEWRKTQMKFIKLFHAKKNIDDKKDKEYNPSNRKPDPCQGLGKEEKEHGTV
;
A
#
# COMPACT_ATOMS: atom_id res chain seq x y z
N MET A 1 -6.84 -30.01 8.22
CA MET A 1 -6.74 -28.91 7.24
C MET A 1 -5.26 -28.59 7.08
N ASN A 2 -4.72 -28.74 5.87
CA ASN A 2 -3.31 -28.43 5.61
C ASN A 2 -3.10 -26.92 5.63
N ASN A 3 -2.21 -26.44 6.50
CA ASN A 3 -1.85 -25.04 6.58
C ASN A 3 -0.85 -24.71 5.45
N ILE A 4 -1.39 -24.35 4.28
CA ILE A 4 -0.60 -24.07 3.05
C ILE A 4 0.44 -22.98 3.29
N GLN A 5 0.11 -21.94 4.05
CA GLN A 5 1.07 -20.90 4.44
C GLN A 5 2.27 -21.51 5.17
N LYS A 6 2.03 -22.32 6.20
CA LYS A 6 3.11 -22.98 6.95
C LYS A 6 3.95 -23.87 6.04
N LEU A 7 3.32 -24.57 5.11
CA LEU A 7 3.99 -25.43 4.14
C LEU A 7 4.95 -24.63 3.24
N ILE A 8 4.47 -23.51 2.69
CA ILE A 8 5.27 -22.62 1.83
C ILE A 8 6.41 -21.95 2.61
N HIS A 9 6.14 -21.45 3.81
CA HIS A 9 7.19 -20.87 4.66
C HIS A 9 8.25 -21.89 5.05
N THR A 10 7.86 -23.13 5.32
CA THR A 10 8.80 -24.20 5.68
C THR A 10 9.74 -24.51 4.52
N ILE A 11 9.23 -24.68 3.30
CA ILE A 11 10.09 -24.96 2.14
C ILE A 11 11.00 -23.77 1.80
N GLN A 12 10.52 -22.54 2.01
CA GLN A 12 11.33 -21.33 1.85
C GLN A 12 12.46 -21.24 2.88
N TYR A 13 12.17 -21.58 4.14
CA TYR A 13 13.18 -21.64 5.21
C TYR A 13 14.27 -22.69 4.90
N LEU A 14 13.90 -23.78 4.23
CA LEU A 14 14.84 -24.80 3.74
C LEU A 14 15.63 -24.34 2.49
N GLY A 15 15.56 -23.07 2.11
CA GLY A 15 16.38 -22.48 1.04
C GLY A 15 15.81 -22.63 -0.36
N TYR A 16 14.53 -22.96 -0.51
CA TYR A 16 13.87 -23.00 -1.81
C TYR A 16 13.13 -21.70 -2.14
N ARG A 17 13.26 -21.25 -3.38
CA ARG A 17 12.33 -20.29 -3.97
C ARG A 17 11.09 -21.04 -4.44
N VAL A 18 9.91 -20.58 -4.04
CA VAL A 18 8.62 -21.04 -4.58
C VAL A 18 8.10 -19.98 -5.54
N LEU A 19 7.80 -20.38 -6.77
CA LEU A 19 7.27 -19.52 -7.81
C LEU A 19 6.09 -20.18 -8.51
N LEU A 20 5.20 -19.36 -9.04
CA LEU A 20 4.13 -19.80 -9.92
C LEU A 20 4.46 -19.37 -11.35
N GLU A 21 4.57 -20.33 -12.27
CA GLU A 21 4.75 -20.11 -13.71
C GLU A 21 3.50 -20.65 -14.44
N GLY A 22 2.53 -19.77 -14.70
CA GLY A 22 1.19 -20.17 -15.14
C GLY A 22 0.49 -21.01 -14.05
N ASP A 23 0.21 -22.28 -14.34
CA ASP A 23 -0.43 -23.23 -13.41
C ASP A 23 0.57 -24.26 -12.85
N LYS A 24 1.87 -23.96 -12.96
CA LYS A 24 2.95 -24.83 -12.49
C LYS A 24 3.65 -24.19 -11.29
N ILE A 25 3.75 -24.95 -10.20
CA ILE A 25 4.54 -24.58 -9.03
C ILE A 25 6.00 -24.96 -9.33
N LYS A 26 6.89 -23.98 -9.30
CA LYS A 26 8.32 -24.15 -9.48
C LYS A 26 9.05 -23.98 -8.16
N LEU A 27 9.79 -25.00 -7.76
CA LEU A 27 10.61 -25.02 -6.56
C LEU A 27 12.07 -25.03 -6.99
N LYS A 28 12.81 -23.95 -6.71
CA LYS A 28 14.23 -23.83 -7.04
C LYS A 28 15.04 -23.70 -5.76
N PHE A 29 15.92 -24.65 -5.48
CA PHE A 29 16.87 -24.52 -4.39
C PHE A 29 17.87 -23.40 -4.70
N ILE A 30 18.09 -22.51 -3.74
CA ILE A 30 18.96 -21.32 -3.87
C ILE A 30 20.30 -21.52 -3.12
N GLY A 31 20.40 -22.56 -2.28
CA GLY A 31 21.62 -22.86 -1.54
C GLY A 31 22.79 -23.26 -2.45
N LYS A 32 24.00 -23.12 -1.91
CA LYS A 32 25.25 -23.49 -2.61
C LYS A 32 25.60 -24.98 -2.47
N ASP A 33 25.06 -25.62 -1.44
CA ASP A 33 25.30 -27.03 -1.11
C ASP A 33 24.18 -27.93 -1.64
N ASP A 34 24.16 -29.19 -1.20
CA ASP A 34 23.06 -30.09 -1.53
C ASP A 34 21.76 -29.67 -0.82
N PRO A 35 20.58 -29.88 -1.45
CA PRO A 35 19.33 -29.56 -0.82
C PRO A 35 19.08 -30.42 0.44
N PRO A 36 18.51 -29.85 1.52
CA PRO A 36 18.20 -30.60 2.73
C PRO A 36 17.30 -31.79 2.45
N LYS A 37 17.63 -32.98 2.97
CA LYS A 37 16.83 -34.22 2.76
C LYS A 37 15.36 -34.03 3.20
N GLU A 38 15.17 -33.29 4.29
CA GLU A 38 13.87 -32.93 4.87
C GLU A 38 12.94 -32.20 3.88
N ALA A 39 13.50 -31.50 2.89
CA ALA A 39 12.73 -30.80 1.87
C ALA A 39 11.88 -31.77 1.02
N SER A 40 12.31 -33.02 0.85
CA SER A 40 11.62 -34.00 0.01
C SER A 40 10.19 -34.26 0.49
N THR A 41 9.99 -34.37 1.81
CA THR A 41 8.67 -34.58 2.42
C THR A 41 7.77 -33.37 2.15
N ILE A 42 8.29 -32.17 2.38
CA ILE A 42 7.56 -30.91 2.18
C ILE A 42 7.20 -30.70 0.71
N ILE A 43 8.11 -31.02 -0.22
CA ILE A 43 7.86 -30.95 -1.67
C ILE A 43 6.72 -31.91 -2.08
N ASN A 44 6.67 -33.10 -1.50
CA ASN A 44 5.59 -34.05 -1.77
C ASN A 44 4.25 -33.54 -1.23
N GLU A 45 4.23 -32.93 -0.05
CA GLU A 45 3.04 -32.27 0.48
C GLU A 45 2.58 -31.11 -0.41
N VAL A 46 3.51 -30.30 -0.95
CA VAL A 46 3.18 -29.24 -1.93
C VAL A 46 2.53 -29.83 -3.18
N LYS A 47 3.04 -30.95 -3.69
CA LYS A 47 2.46 -31.64 -4.85
C LYS A 47 1.05 -32.19 -4.56
N GLN A 48 0.84 -32.78 -3.39
CA GLN A 48 -0.45 -33.32 -2.98
C GLN A 48 -1.51 -32.23 -2.78
N ASN A 49 -1.09 -31.01 -2.41
CA ASN A 49 -1.97 -29.86 -2.19
C ASN A 49 -1.91 -28.84 -3.34
N LYS A 50 -1.63 -29.29 -4.56
CA LYS A 50 -1.31 -28.44 -5.72
C LYS A 50 -2.30 -27.28 -5.90
N ASP A 51 -3.60 -27.55 -5.95
CA ASP A 51 -4.60 -26.53 -6.28
C ASP A 51 -4.66 -25.44 -5.20
N MET A 52 -4.64 -25.84 -3.93
CA MET A 52 -4.63 -24.89 -2.80
C MET A 52 -3.33 -24.07 -2.77
N VAL A 53 -2.19 -24.67 -3.13
CA VAL A 53 -0.91 -23.95 -3.24
C VAL A 53 -0.95 -22.96 -4.39
N ILE A 54 -1.48 -23.33 -5.55
CA ILE A 54 -1.63 -22.42 -6.69
C ILE A 54 -2.51 -21.23 -6.31
N GLU A 55 -3.66 -21.49 -5.69
CA GLU A 55 -4.57 -20.43 -5.22
C GLU A 55 -3.86 -19.48 -4.25
N TYR A 56 -3.18 -20.03 -3.23
CA TYR A 56 -2.40 -19.23 -2.28
C TYR A 56 -1.33 -18.38 -2.97
N LEU A 57 -0.54 -18.96 -3.88
CA LEU A 57 0.52 -18.22 -4.59
C LEU A 57 -0.06 -17.14 -5.52
N ARG A 58 -1.21 -17.38 -6.16
CA ARG A 58 -1.92 -16.36 -6.95
C ARG A 58 -2.36 -15.20 -6.07
N ASN A 59 -2.95 -15.48 -4.92
CA ASN A 59 -3.36 -14.45 -3.98
C ASN A 59 -2.17 -13.63 -3.48
N ILE A 60 -1.07 -14.27 -3.09
CA ILE A 60 0.15 -13.58 -2.67
C ILE A 60 0.71 -12.69 -3.79
N SER A 61 0.72 -13.18 -5.04
CA SER A 61 1.15 -12.38 -6.19
C SER A 61 0.28 -11.13 -6.38
N GLN A 62 -1.04 -11.25 -6.27
CA GLN A 62 -1.96 -10.12 -6.37
C GLN A 62 -1.77 -9.12 -5.20
N MET A 63 -1.59 -9.62 -3.98
CA MET A 63 -1.29 -8.79 -2.82
C MET A 63 0.01 -8.00 -3.01
N ASP A 64 1.05 -8.61 -3.60
CA ASP A 64 2.30 -7.92 -3.93
C ASP A 64 2.09 -6.81 -4.96
N GLU A 65 1.38 -7.08 -6.05
CA GLU A 65 1.07 -6.04 -7.03
C GLU A 65 0.32 -4.86 -6.42
N ILE A 66 -0.69 -5.12 -5.57
CA ILE A 66 -1.45 -4.08 -4.87
C ILE A 66 -0.54 -3.24 -3.96
N PHE A 67 0.34 -3.90 -3.20
CA PHE A 67 1.25 -3.22 -2.28
C PHE A 67 2.31 -2.41 -3.02
N GLN A 68 2.94 -2.97 -4.06
CA GLN A 68 3.92 -2.26 -4.89
C GLN A 68 3.30 -1.02 -5.54
N GLN A 69 2.08 -1.12 -6.07
CA GLN A 69 1.37 0.04 -6.62
C GLN A 69 1.14 1.13 -5.56
N ALA A 70 0.82 0.77 -4.33
CA ALA A 70 0.65 1.72 -3.24
C ALA A 70 1.98 2.37 -2.84
N VAL A 71 3.05 1.58 -2.70
CA VAL A 71 4.40 2.04 -2.37
C VAL A 71 4.93 3.00 -3.44
N ASN A 72 4.81 2.66 -4.71
CA ASN A 72 5.24 3.52 -5.82
C ASN A 72 4.56 4.89 -5.76
N LYS A 73 3.24 4.91 -5.53
CA LYS A 73 2.48 6.17 -5.38
C LYS A 73 2.91 7.00 -4.17
N ILE A 74 3.27 6.34 -3.07
CA ILE A 74 3.77 7.03 -1.87
C ILE A 74 5.15 7.64 -2.16
N ASN A 75 6.04 6.85 -2.78
CA ASN A 75 7.42 7.24 -3.07
C ASN A 75 7.55 8.43 -4.01
N GLU A 76 6.59 8.67 -4.92
CA GLU A 76 6.56 9.84 -5.81
C GLU A 76 6.65 11.18 -5.07
N GLY A 77 6.24 11.22 -3.80
CA GLY A 77 6.21 12.44 -3.01
C GLY A 77 6.61 12.27 -1.57
N TYR A 78 7.47 11.29 -1.23
CA TYR A 78 7.87 11.03 0.16
C TYR A 78 9.24 11.63 0.51
N PRO A 79 9.31 12.80 1.17
CA PRO A 79 10.57 13.32 1.68
C PRO A 79 11.16 12.45 2.79
N ASP A 80 12.48 12.26 2.79
CA ASP A 80 13.22 11.44 3.78
C ASP A 80 12.93 11.79 5.26
N LEU A 81 12.60 13.05 5.55
CA LEU A 81 12.36 13.52 6.92
C LEU A 81 10.89 13.43 7.38
N THR A 82 10.00 12.92 6.51
CA THR A 82 8.56 12.86 6.77
C THR A 82 8.24 12.01 8.01
N ILE A 83 8.76 10.78 8.09
CA ILE A 83 8.52 9.87 9.24
C ILE A 83 8.97 10.50 10.54
N ARG A 84 10.19 11.06 10.57
CA ARG A 84 10.77 11.68 11.78
C ARG A 84 9.95 12.88 12.25
N TYR A 85 9.40 13.66 11.32
CA TYR A 85 8.53 14.77 11.66
C TYR A 85 7.19 14.29 12.21
N ILE A 86 6.54 13.35 11.52
CA ILE A 86 5.22 12.85 11.91
C ILE A 86 5.26 12.11 13.25
N SER A 87 6.29 11.31 13.52
CA SER A 87 6.41 10.59 14.79
C SER A 87 6.55 11.54 15.99
N LYS A 88 7.20 12.69 15.80
CA LYS A 88 7.37 13.71 16.86
C LYS A 88 6.17 14.64 17.00
N THR A 89 5.59 15.09 15.89
CA THR A 89 4.56 16.14 15.90
C THR A 89 3.13 15.57 15.92
N PHE A 90 2.91 14.38 15.36
CA PHE A 90 1.60 13.72 15.30
C PHE A 90 1.68 12.25 15.75
N PRO A 91 2.06 11.96 17.01
CA PRO A 91 2.33 10.61 17.48
C PRO A 91 1.11 9.66 17.38
N LYS A 92 -0.12 10.18 17.56
CA LYS A 92 -1.35 9.39 17.37
C LYS A 92 -1.52 8.92 15.92
N LEU A 93 -1.18 9.80 14.98
CA LEU A 93 -1.27 9.52 13.55
C LEU A 93 -0.17 8.55 13.12
N TYR A 94 1.04 8.69 13.67
CA TYR A 94 2.12 7.71 13.52
C TYR A 94 1.74 6.33 14.05
N LYS A 95 1.19 6.25 15.27
CA LYS A 95 0.70 5.00 15.86
C LYS A 95 -0.37 4.33 14.99
N LYS A 96 -1.25 5.11 14.36
CA LYS A 96 -2.24 4.59 13.43
C LYS A 96 -1.58 3.90 12.22
N ALA A 97 -0.56 4.50 11.63
CA ALA A 97 0.16 3.88 10.50
C ALA A 97 0.77 2.53 10.88
N LEU A 98 1.35 2.41 12.08
CA LEU A 98 1.88 1.13 12.57
C LEU A 98 0.78 0.06 12.70
N ILE A 99 -0.40 0.44 13.22
CA ILE A 99 -1.55 -0.49 13.30
C ILE A 99 -2.01 -0.90 11.90
N ASP A 100 -2.05 0.04 10.96
CA ASP A 100 -2.42 -0.25 9.57
C ASP A 100 -1.39 -1.21 8.92
N GLU A 101 -0.08 -1.06 9.22
CA GLU A 101 0.99 -1.96 8.76
C GLU A 101 0.89 -3.37 9.37
N ASP A 102 0.64 -3.49 10.67
CA ASP A 102 0.46 -4.79 11.33
C ASP A 102 -0.74 -5.56 10.74
N LYS A 103 -1.82 -4.84 10.41
CA LYS A 103 -2.99 -5.42 9.74
C LYS A 103 -2.64 -5.92 8.33
N ILE A 104 -1.88 -5.15 7.55
CA ILE A 104 -1.38 -5.56 6.22
C ILE A 104 -0.53 -6.82 6.35
N ASN A 105 0.44 -6.84 7.28
CA ASN A 105 1.32 -7.98 7.52
C ASN A 105 0.54 -9.25 7.89
N THR A 106 -0.48 -9.11 8.73
CA THR A 106 -1.35 -10.23 9.12
C THR A 106 -2.07 -10.81 7.91
N LEU A 107 -2.74 -9.96 7.12
CA LEU A 107 -3.49 -10.38 5.92
C LEU A 107 -2.58 -10.96 4.83
N TRP A 108 -1.38 -10.39 4.66
CA TRP A 108 -0.38 -10.90 3.74
C TRP A 108 0.04 -12.32 4.12
N ASN A 109 0.39 -12.52 5.40
CA ASN A 109 0.80 -13.81 5.91
C ASN A 109 -0.29 -14.87 5.70
N GLU A 110 -1.55 -14.52 5.97
CA GLU A 110 -2.68 -15.41 5.73
C GLU A 110 -2.86 -15.77 4.24
N GLY A 111 -2.65 -14.81 3.32
CA GLY A 111 -2.68 -15.02 1.86
C GLY A 111 -4.02 -15.50 1.30
N LYS A 112 -5.12 -15.21 2.01
CA LYS A 112 -6.48 -15.68 1.65
C LYS A 112 -7.39 -14.56 1.17
N ASP A 113 -7.46 -13.45 1.90
CA ASP A 113 -8.43 -12.39 1.63
C ASP A 113 -7.78 -11.18 0.94
N VAL A 114 -7.68 -11.27 -0.39
CA VAL A 114 -7.11 -10.20 -1.24
C VAL A 114 -7.91 -8.89 -1.12
N LYS A 115 -9.23 -8.96 -0.92
CA LYS A 115 -10.08 -7.76 -0.82
C LYS A 115 -9.87 -7.03 0.51
N ALA A 116 -9.81 -7.78 1.62
CA ALA A 116 -9.48 -7.20 2.92
C ALA A 116 -8.07 -6.60 2.89
N PHE A 117 -7.12 -7.29 2.25
CA PHE A 117 -5.76 -6.80 2.04
C PHE A 117 -5.75 -5.48 1.27
N GLU A 118 -6.42 -5.41 0.12
CA GLU A 118 -6.53 -4.20 -0.69
C GLU A 118 -7.11 -3.02 0.11
N LYS A 119 -8.15 -3.28 0.91
CA LYS A 119 -8.74 -2.27 1.78
C LYS A 119 -7.74 -1.77 2.83
N ALA A 120 -6.99 -2.68 3.47
CA ALA A 120 -5.98 -2.32 4.46
C ALA A 120 -4.84 -1.49 3.84
N VAL A 121 -4.33 -1.90 2.66
CA VAL A 121 -3.32 -1.13 1.91
C VAL A 121 -3.85 0.25 1.52
N ASN A 122 -5.10 0.36 1.08
CA ASN A 122 -5.70 1.66 0.76
C ASN A 122 -5.85 2.57 1.99
N GLU A 123 -6.19 2.02 3.16
CA GLU A 123 -6.25 2.75 4.43
C GLU A 123 -4.85 3.25 4.84
N TRP A 124 -3.85 2.37 4.83
CA TRP A 124 -2.45 2.71 5.10
C TRP A 124 -1.93 3.77 4.14
N ARG A 125 -2.17 3.61 2.83
CA ARG A 125 -1.76 4.57 1.80
C ARG A 125 -2.34 5.95 2.06
N LYS A 126 -3.64 6.05 2.40
CA LYS A 126 -4.27 7.33 2.76
C LYS A 126 -3.59 7.97 3.97
N THR A 127 -3.22 7.17 4.97
CA THR A 127 -2.47 7.62 6.14
C THR A 127 -1.08 8.17 5.72
N GLN A 128 -0.33 7.44 4.88
CA GLN A 128 0.99 7.88 4.37
C GLN A 128 0.92 9.14 3.50
N MET A 129 -0.08 9.26 2.61
CA MET A 129 -0.28 10.48 1.82
C MET A 129 -0.61 11.69 2.70
N LYS A 130 -1.29 11.48 3.83
CA LYS A 130 -1.51 12.54 4.82
C LYS A 130 -0.20 12.97 5.50
N PHE A 131 0.74 12.05 5.70
CA PHE A 131 2.06 12.37 6.26
C PHE A 131 2.81 13.33 5.34
N ILE A 132 2.84 13.01 4.05
CA ILE A 132 3.44 13.85 3.00
C ILE A 132 2.84 15.25 3.04
N LYS A 133 1.50 15.36 2.95
CA LYS A 133 0.80 16.66 2.92
C LYS A 133 1.11 17.51 4.16
N LEU A 134 1.12 16.92 5.35
CA LEU A 134 1.46 17.63 6.59
C LEU A 134 2.91 18.10 6.62
N PHE A 135 3.84 17.30 6.08
CA PHE A 135 5.24 17.68 6.00
C PHE A 135 5.48 18.79 4.97
N HIS A 136 4.83 18.73 3.80
CA HIS A 136 4.90 19.79 2.79
C HIS A 136 4.32 21.11 3.29
N ALA A 137 3.17 21.07 3.99
CA ALA A 137 2.60 22.25 4.64
C ALA A 137 3.58 22.90 5.64
N LYS A 138 4.29 22.09 6.44
CA LYS A 138 5.34 22.59 7.34
C LYS A 138 6.50 23.26 6.58
N LYS A 139 6.83 22.75 5.39
CA LYS A 139 7.94 23.25 4.57
C LYS A 139 7.54 24.40 3.64
N ASN A 140 6.28 24.85 3.66
CA ASN A 140 5.71 25.77 2.68
C ASN A 140 5.93 25.30 1.23
N ILE A 141 5.95 23.99 1.03
CA ILE A 141 5.99 23.39 -0.30
C ILE A 141 4.53 23.31 -0.74
N ASP A 142 4.14 24.22 -1.64
CA ASP A 142 2.78 24.29 -2.18
C ASP A 142 2.61 23.10 -3.14
N ASP A 143 1.95 22.03 -2.68
CA ASP A 143 1.60 20.84 -3.48
C ASP A 143 0.54 21.22 -4.54
N LYS A 144 0.93 22.00 -5.55
CA LYS A 144 0.10 22.26 -6.73
C LYS A 144 0.11 21.04 -7.65
N LYS A 145 -0.59 19.98 -7.25
CA LYS A 145 -1.04 18.89 -8.14
C LYS A 145 -2.50 18.47 -7.93
N ASP A 146 -3.33 19.32 -7.32
CA ASP A 146 -4.79 19.18 -7.31
C ASP A 146 -5.44 20.46 -7.88
N LYS A 147 -5.29 20.71 -9.18
CA LYS A 147 -6.14 21.67 -9.92
C LYS A 147 -6.50 21.13 -11.30
N GLU A 148 -7.27 20.06 -11.33
CA GLU A 148 -8.34 19.90 -12.32
C GLU A 148 -9.67 19.82 -11.56
N TYR A 149 -10.06 20.96 -10.99
CA TYR A 149 -11.46 21.27 -10.82
C TYR A 149 -11.90 21.93 -12.14
N ASN A 150 -12.67 21.20 -12.94
CA ASN A 150 -13.33 21.73 -14.14
C ASN A 150 -14.76 22.17 -13.76
N PRO A 151 -15.02 23.47 -13.53
CA PRO A 151 -16.39 23.97 -13.47
C PRO A 151 -16.90 24.31 -14.88
N SER A 152 -16.90 23.36 -15.81
CA SER A 152 -17.65 23.52 -17.06
C SER A 152 -19.10 23.09 -16.82
N ASN A 153 -19.94 24.01 -16.31
CA ASN A 153 -21.35 24.16 -16.71
C ASN A 153 -22.10 25.23 -15.91
N ARG A 154 -21.64 26.48 -15.91
CA ARG A 154 -22.58 27.63 -15.97
C ARG A 154 -21.96 28.75 -16.81
N LYS A 155 -22.67 29.12 -17.88
CA LYS A 155 -22.38 30.26 -18.73
C LYS A 155 -22.29 31.54 -17.88
N PRO A 156 -21.38 32.48 -18.18
CA PRO A 156 -21.45 33.81 -17.61
C PRO A 156 -22.67 34.54 -18.18
N ASP A 157 -23.55 35.06 -17.31
CA ASP A 157 -24.54 36.05 -17.72
C ASP A 157 -23.82 37.39 -18.01
N PRO A 158 -24.17 38.08 -19.10
CA PRO A 158 -23.50 39.32 -19.46
C PRO A 158 -24.14 40.50 -18.73
N CYS A 159 -23.29 41.47 -18.36
CA CYS A 159 -23.66 42.90 -18.27
C CYS A 159 -24.59 43.26 -17.06
N GLN A 160 -24.46 44.34 -16.28
CA GLN A 160 -23.67 45.57 -16.29
C GLN A 160 -23.69 46.13 -14.85
N GLY A 161 -22.73 46.98 -14.51
CA GLY A 161 -22.94 47.94 -13.41
C GLY A 161 -21.67 48.38 -12.70
N LEU A 162 -20.86 49.16 -13.41
CA LEU A 162 -19.95 50.12 -12.78
C LEU A 162 -20.75 51.04 -11.85
N GLY A 163 -20.30 51.19 -10.61
CA GLY A 163 -20.98 52.01 -9.62
C GLY A 163 -20.12 52.33 -8.39
N LYS A 164 -19.04 53.08 -8.62
CA LYS A 164 -18.42 54.14 -7.80
C LYS A 164 -18.12 53.93 -6.31
N GLU A 165 -16.97 54.50 -5.96
CA GLU A 165 -16.31 54.59 -4.66
C GLU A 165 -16.97 55.58 -3.67
N GLU A 166 -16.39 55.58 -2.47
CA GLU A 166 -16.16 56.68 -1.51
C GLU A 166 -17.06 56.82 -0.27
N LYS A 167 -16.37 56.78 0.90
CA LYS A 167 -16.41 57.75 2.04
C LYS A 167 -17.76 57.95 2.76
N GLU A 168 -17.90 58.37 4.01
CA GLU A 168 -17.10 58.80 5.16
C GLU A 168 -18.08 58.89 6.35
N HIS A 169 -17.55 58.94 7.58
CA HIS A 169 -18.08 59.58 8.81
C HIS A 169 -19.58 59.94 9.02
N GLY A 170 -20.09 59.61 10.22
CA GLY A 170 -20.71 60.62 11.10
C GLY A 170 -22.24 60.62 11.30
N THR A 171 -22.64 60.31 12.55
CA THR A 171 -23.73 60.89 13.39
C THR A 171 -25.07 61.33 12.78
N VAL A 172 -26.19 60.84 13.34
CA VAL A 172 -26.93 61.45 14.47
C VAL A 172 -27.51 60.32 15.33
#